data_AF-A0A8T3A5L1-F1
#
_entry.id   AF-A0A8T3A5L1-F1
#
_cell.length_a   1.000
_cell.length_b   1.000
_cell.length_c   1.000
_cell.angle_alpha   90.00
_cell.angle_beta   90.00
_cell.angle_gamma   90.00
#
_symmetry.space_group_name_H-M   'P 1'
#
loop_
_entity.id
_entity.type
_entity.pdbx_description
1 polymer ?
#
loop_
_entity_poly.entity_id
_entity_poly.type
_entity_poly.pdbx_seq_one_letter_code
_entity_poly.pdbx_strand_id
1 'polypeptide(L)' 'MCIDYTDFNKACPKDSFPLPRIDQLVDTTSGHQMMSFMDAYSGYSQIKMNPTDEEATAFQTDRGLYCYR' A
#
# COMPACT_ATOMS: atom_id res chain seq x y z
N MET A 1 -14.16 -2.44 5.62
CA MET A 1 -13.74 -3.27 6.77
C MET A 1 -12.37 -2.78 7.18
N CYS A 2 -12.16 -2.50 8.46
CA CYS A 2 -10.85 -2.08 8.98
C CYS A 2 -10.32 -3.21 9.84
N ILE A 3 -9.08 -3.63 9.60
CA ILE A 3 -8.41 -4.67 10.37
C ILE A 3 -7.30 -3.98 11.14
N ASP A 4 -7.26 -4.20 12.45
CA ASP A 4 -6.23 -3.61 13.31
C ASP A 4 -4.94 -4.43 13.21
N TYR A 5 -4.00 -3.94 12.39
CA TYR A 5 -2.65 -4.48 12.25
C TYR A 5 -1.62 -3.73 13.11
N THR A 6 -2.02 -2.99 14.14
CA THR A 6 -1.09 -2.13 14.91
C THR A 6 0.11 -2.90 15.46
N ASP A 7 -0.11 -4.06 16.06
CA ASP A 7 0.98 -4.87 16.63
C ASP A 7 1.74 -5.65 15.57
N PHE A 8 1.05 -6.11 14.52
CA PHE A 8 1.68 -6.72 13.35
C PHE A 8 2.67 -5.75 12.68
N ASN A 9 2.23 -4.53 12.40
CA ASN A 9 3.04 -3.48 11.76
C ASN A 9 4.26 -3.05 12.61
N LYS A 10 4.22 -3.23 13.94
CA LYS A 10 5.39 -2.99 14.81
C LYS A 10 6.44 -4.09 14.68
N ALA A 11 6.01 -5.34 14.43
CA ALA A 11 6.90 -6.48 14.27
C ALA A 11 7.52 -6.53 12.86
N CYS A 12 6.84 -5.98 11.85
CA CYS A 12 7.35 -5.93 10.48
C CYS A 12 8.52 -4.93 10.34
N PRO A 13 9.61 -5.31 9.63
CA PRO A 13 10.65 -4.36 9.28
C PRO A 13 10.08 -3.28 8.35
N LYS A 14 10.43 -2.02 8.61
CA LYS A 14 10.01 -0.90 7.77
C LYS A 14 10.82 -0.86 6.49
N ASP A 15 10.16 -1.03 5.34
CA ASP A 15 10.75 -0.69 4.05
C ASP A 15 10.63 0.83 3.81
N SER A 16 11.78 1.49 3.71
CA SER A 16 11.86 2.94 3.54
C SER A 16 12.20 3.28 2.09
N PHE A 17 11.29 2.94 1.17
CA PHE A 17 11.45 3.27 -0.24
C PHE A 17 11.65 4.79 -0.42
N PRO A 18 12.71 5.23 -1.14
CA PRO A 18 13.00 6.65 -1.28
C PRO A 18 11.93 7.32 -2.14
N LEU A 19 11.10 8.15 -1.51
CA LEU A 19 10.13 8.97 -2.21
C LEU A 19 10.81 10.24 -2.76
N PRO A 20 10.47 10.67 -4.00
CA PRO A 20 11.01 11.89 -4.57
C PRO A 20 10.56 13.12 -3.76
N ARG A 21 11.40 14.16 -3.75
CA ARG A 21 11.03 15.45 -3.15
C ARG A 21 9.95 16.12 -3.99
N ILE A 22 9.05 16.85 -3.32
CA ILE A 22 7.95 17.55 -3.99
C ILE A 22 8.48 18.54 -5.04
N ASP A 23 9.55 19.28 -4.73
CA ASP A 23 10.16 20.23 -5.68
C ASP A 23 10.59 19.55 -6.97
N GLN A 24 11.17 18.35 -6.88
CA GLN A 24 11.57 17.56 -8.05
C GLN A 24 10.37 17.13 -8.89
N LEU A 25 9.24 16.80 -8.26
CA LEU A 25 8.00 16.45 -8.98
C LEU A 25 7.40 17.67 -9.69
N VAL A 26 7.46 18.85 -9.07
CA VAL A 26 6.97 20.10 -9.66
C VAL A 26 7.87 20.54 -10.83
N ASP A 27 9.18 20.53 -10.63
CA ASP A 27 10.13 20.95 -11.67
C ASP A 27 10.09 20.05 -12.90
N THR A 28 9.90 18.74 -12.70
CA THR A 28 9.79 17.77 -13.81
C THR A 28 8.50 17.89 -14.59
N THR A 29 7.42 18.38 -13.98
CA THR A 29 6.12 18.58 -14.64
C THR A 29 5.96 19.98 -15.22
N SER A 30 6.75 20.95 -14.74
CA SER A 30 6.77 22.32 -15.27
C SER A 30 7.07 22.36 -16.79
N GLY A 31 6.40 23.26 -17.50
CA GLY A 31 6.56 23.43 -18.95
C GLY A 31 5.79 22.46 -19.85
N HIS A 32 5.09 21.47 -19.28
CA HIS A 32 4.19 20.59 -20.05
C HIS A 32 2.85 21.29 -20.33
N GLN A 33 2.32 21.12 -21.54
CA GLN A 33 1.07 21.77 -21.97
C GLN A 33 -0.19 21.12 -21.37
N MET A 34 -0.09 19.87 -20.89
CA MET A 34 -1.19 19.10 -20.35
C MET A 34 -0.70 18.19 -19.23
N MET A 35 -1.51 18.07 -18.17
CA MET A 35 -1.29 17.16 -17.06
C MET A 35 -2.58 16.39 -16.78
N SER A 36 -2.46 15.09 -16.54
CA SER A 36 -3.56 14.23 -16.10
C SER A 36 -3.19 13.53 -14.80
N PHE A 37 -4.20 13.31 -13.95
CA PHE A 37 -4.05 12.61 -12.68
C PHE A 37 -4.77 11.27 -12.79
N MET A 38 -4.08 10.21 -12.38
CA MET A 38 -4.66 8.87 -12.25
C MET A 38 -4.79 8.56 -10.76
N ASP A 39 -5.95 8.04 -10.39
CA ASP A 39 -6.18 7.58 -9.03
C ASP A 39 -5.75 6.11 -8.90
N ALA A 40 -4.96 5.84 -7.87
CA ALA A 40 -4.49 4.51 -7.50
C ALA A 40 -5.10 4.05 -6.17
N TYR A 41 -6.25 4.59 -5.76
CA TYR A 41 -6.91 4.27 -4.49
C TYR A 41 -7.03 2.77 -4.23
N SER A 42 -7.44 1.98 -5.23
CA SER A 42 -7.59 0.53 -5.11
C SER A 42 -6.28 -0.26 -5.22
N GLY A 43 -5.14 0.40 -5.38
CA GLY A 43 -3.84 -0.23 -5.65
C GLY A 43 -3.43 -1.25 -4.60
N TYR A 44 -3.73 -1.00 -3.32
CA TYR A 44 -3.43 -1.92 -2.22
C TYR A 44 -4.14 -3.28 -2.34
N SER A 45 -5.28 -3.34 -3.04
CA SER A 45 -6.05 -4.58 -3.23
C SER A 45 -5.73 -5.29 -4.55
N GLN A 46 -4.96 -4.65 -5.43
CA GLN A 46 -4.56 -5.18 -6.73
C GLN A 46 -3.16 -5.77 -6.71
N ILE A 47 -2.31 -5.30 -5.80
CA ILE A 47 -0.98 -5.85 -5.56
C ILE A 47 -1.15 -7.14 -4.75
N LYS A 48 -0.65 -8.25 -5.30
CA LYS A 48 -0.70 -9.55 -4.62
C LYS A 48 0.27 -9.58 -3.44
N MET A 49 -0.14 -10.26 -2.39
CA MET A 49 0.74 -10.64 -1.30
C MET A 49 1.74 -11.69 -1.79
N ASN A 50 2.91 -11.69 -1.16
CA ASN A 50 3.84 -12.80 -1.31
C ASN A 50 3.20 -14.05 -0.68
N PRO A 51 3.16 -15.21 -1.37
CA PRO A 51 2.53 -16.42 -0.85
C PRO A 51 2.99 -16.86 0.55
N THR A 52 4.23 -16.53 0.93
CA THR A 52 4.76 -16.85 2.27
C THR A 52 4.21 -15.94 3.38
N ASP A 53 3.70 -14.77 3.01
CA ASP A 53 3.30 -13.70 3.93
C ASP A 53 1.77 -13.56 4.00
N GLU A 54 1.01 -14.25 3.14
CA GLU A 54 -0.47 -14.25 3.14
C GLU A 54 -1.02 -14.61 4.52
N GLU A 55 -0.57 -15.71 5.13
CA GLU A 55 -1.03 -16.16 6.45
C GLU A 55 -0.76 -15.14 7.56
N ALA A 56 0.30 -14.33 7.42
CA ALA A 56 0.63 -13.28 8.37
C ALA A 56 -0.38 -12.11 8.35
N THR A 57 -1.15 -11.99 7.27
CA THR A 57 -2.25 -11.03 7.11
C THR A 57 -3.62 -11.60 7.52
N ALA A 58 -3.64 -12.70 8.29
CA ALA A 58 -4.90 -13.30 8.71
C ALA A 58 -5.66 -12.42 9.71
N PHE A 59 -6.98 -12.39 9.57
CA PHE A 59 -7.90 -11.72 10.49
C PHE A 59 -9.15 -12.57 10.71
N GLN A 60 -9.74 -12.42 11.89
CA GLN A 60 -10.95 -13.14 12.28
C GLN A 60 -12.19 -12.27 12.10
N THR A 61 -13.25 -12.90 11.60
CA THR A 61 -14.61 -12.34 11.53
C THR A 61 -15.58 -13.28 12.24
N ASP A 62 -16.82 -12.84 12.40
CA ASP A 62 -17.94 -13.67 12.86
C ASP A 62 -18.21 -14.89 11.97
N ARG A 63 -17.75 -14.86 10.71
CA ARG A 63 -17.96 -15.90 9.70
C ARG A 63 -16.77 -16.84 9.51
N GLY A 64 -15.60 -16.49 10.04
CA GLY A 64 -14.40 -17.31 9.89
C GLY A 64 -13.10 -16.52 9.84
N LEU A 65 -12.03 -17.24 9.51
CA LEU A 65 -10.68 -16.71 9.32
C LEU A 65 -10.43 -16.46 7.84
N TYR A 66 -9.87 -15.29 7.54
CA TYR A 66 -9.54 -14.85 6.19
C TYR A 66 -8.15 -14.22 6.19
N CYS A 67 -7.48 -14.25 5.04
CA CYS A 67 -6.21 -13.55 4.81
C CYS A 67 -6.26 -12.80 3.47
N TYR A 68 -5.37 -11.83 3.28
CA TYR A 68 -5.18 -11.17 1.98
C TYR A 68 -4.30 -12.03 1.06
N ARG A 69 -4.57 -11.91 -0.25
CA ARG A 69 -3.87 -12.59 -1.34
C ARG A 69 -3.09 -11.60 -2.19
#